data_AF-A0A3D0N264-F1
#
_entry.id   AF-A0A3D0N264-F1
#
_cell.length_a   1.000
_cell.length_b   1.000
_cell.length_c   1.000
_cell.angle_alpha   90.00
_cell.angle_beta   90.00
_cell.angle_gamma   90.00
#
_symmetry.space_group_name_H-M   'P 1'
#
loop_
_entity.id
_entity.type
_entity.pdbx_description
1 polymer ?
#
loop_
_entity_poly.entity_id
_entity_poly.type
_entity_poly.pdbx_seq_one_letter_code
_entity_poly.pdbx_strand_id
1 'polypeptide(L)'
;MDLSDLRPNPKSRKSRKRVGRGLSAGQGKTAGRGEKGQKHRFSTSPGFEGGQTALYRRLPVLRGVSNKAHNIGIFRKQFAVVNVGALAARFDADAEVTPEALLDSGLISKVLDGVKILGEGELDRPLKVRAHAFSATAREKIEAASGTVEVIDE
;
A
#
# COMPACT_ATOMS: atom_id res chain seq x y z
N MET A 1 -14.45 -23.87 29.40
CA MET A 1 -15.07 -23.65 28.08
C MET A 1 -15.07 -25.00 27.41
N ASP A 2 -16.25 -25.59 27.31
CA ASP A 2 -16.40 -26.90 26.69
C ASP A 2 -16.56 -26.73 25.19
N LEU A 3 -16.21 -27.76 24.42
CA LEU A 3 -16.28 -27.71 22.96
C LEU A 3 -17.71 -27.43 22.45
N SER A 4 -18.72 -27.76 23.27
CA SER A 4 -20.15 -27.53 23.02
C SER A 4 -20.58 -26.07 23.05
N ASP A 5 -19.80 -25.19 23.70
CA ASP A 5 -20.20 -23.80 23.93
C ASP A 5 -19.67 -22.83 22.87
N LEU A 6 -18.79 -23.32 21.98
CA LEU A 6 -18.20 -22.52 20.92
C LEU A 6 -19.24 -22.18 19.85
N ARG A 7 -19.53 -20.88 19.68
CA ARG A 7 -20.40 -20.36 18.63
C ARG A 7 -19.69 -19.25 17.85
N PRO A 8 -19.85 -19.18 16.52
CA PRO A 8 -19.30 -18.08 15.75
C PRO A 8 -20.04 -16.79 16.05
N ASN A 9 -19.35 -15.65 15.93
CA ASN A 9 -19.98 -14.34 16.02
C ASN A 9 -21.12 -14.22 15.00
N PRO A 10 -22.23 -13.53 15.35
CA PRO A 10 -23.36 -13.38 14.45
C PRO A 10 -22.92 -12.77 13.12
N LYS A 11 -23.38 -13.35 12.01
CA LYS A 11 -23.04 -12.98 10.62
C LYS A 11 -21.58 -13.22 10.19
N SER A 12 -20.72 -13.78 11.05
CA SER A 12 -19.35 -14.19 10.67
C SER A 12 -19.34 -15.24 9.56
N ARG A 13 -20.29 -16.18 9.58
CA ARG A 13 -20.47 -17.20 8.55
C ARG A 13 -21.86 -17.11 7.94
N LYS A 14 -21.92 -16.85 6.63
CA LYS A 14 -23.18 -16.86 5.86
C LYS A 14 -23.29 -18.17 5.09
N SER A 15 -24.50 -18.72 4.99
CA SER A 15 -24.77 -19.89 4.16
C SER A 15 -24.48 -19.59 2.69
N ARG A 16 -23.70 -20.45 2.02
CA ARG A 16 -23.43 -20.31 0.58
C ARG A 16 -24.71 -20.51 -0.24
N LYS A 17 -24.92 -19.66 -1.24
CA LYS A 17 -25.97 -19.84 -2.25
C LYS A 17 -25.65 -21.05 -3.13
N ARG A 18 -26.46 -22.11 -3.06
CA ARG A 18 -26.33 -23.31 -3.90
C ARG A 18 -27.26 -23.19 -5.11
N VAL A 19 -26.69 -22.86 -6.27
CA VAL A 19 -27.46 -22.72 -7.52
C VAL A 19 -27.86 -24.08 -8.09
N GLY A 20 -28.94 -24.13 -8.88
CA GLY A 20 -29.43 -25.38 -9.50
C GLY A 20 -30.04 -26.38 -8.50
N ARG A 21 -30.76 -25.89 -7.48
CA ARG A 21 -31.42 -26.72 -6.44
C ARG A 21 -32.90 -26.36 -6.30
N GLY A 22 -33.64 -26.51 -7.41
CA GLY A 22 -35.07 -26.19 -7.45
C GLY A 22 -35.36 -24.68 -7.52
N LEU A 23 -36.56 -24.34 -7.98
CA LEU A 23 -36.98 -22.95 -8.18
C LEU A 23 -37.12 -22.17 -6.88
N SER A 24 -37.64 -22.81 -5.82
CA SER A 24 -37.88 -22.20 -4.52
C SER A 24 -36.59 -21.70 -3.84
N ALA A 25 -35.43 -22.32 -4.13
CA ALA A 25 -34.12 -21.85 -3.66
C ALA A 25 -33.61 -20.58 -4.37
N GLY A 26 -34.38 -20.04 -5.34
CA GLY A 26 -34.16 -18.76 -6.00
C GLY A 26 -33.37 -18.79 -7.31
N GLN A 27 -32.40 -19.68 -7.47
CA GLN A 27 -31.59 -19.81 -8.71
C GLN A 27 -31.63 -21.23 -9.28
N GLY A 28 -32.85 -21.74 -9.45
CA GLY A 28 -33.10 -23.12 -9.87
C GLY A 28 -32.86 -23.36 -11.36
N LYS A 29 -33.74 -22.82 -12.21
CA LYS A 29 -33.82 -23.19 -13.64
C LYS A 29 -32.59 -22.78 -14.45
N THR A 30 -32.13 -21.54 -14.29
CA THR A 30 -31.05 -20.96 -15.11
C THR A 30 -29.76 -20.71 -14.33
N ALA A 31 -29.74 -21.03 -13.03
CA ALA A 31 -28.64 -20.71 -12.12
C ALA A 31 -28.18 -19.23 -12.16
N GLY A 32 -29.05 -18.31 -12.62
CA GLY A 32 -28.76 -16.88 -12.78
C GLY A 32 -28.08 -16.50 -14.09
N ARG A 33 -27.97 -17.43 -15.05
CA ARG A 33 -27.29 -17.22 -16.34
C ARG A 33 -28.20 -16.85 -17.51
N GLY A 34 -29.52 -16.79 -17.30
CA GLY A 34 -30.51 -16.62 -18.38
C GLY A 34 -30.72 -17.90 -19.19
N GLU A 35 -31.30 -17.78 -20.39
CA GLU A 35 -31.72 -18.95 -21.19
C GLU A 35 -30.62 -19.53 -22.10
N LYS A 36 -30.25 -18.81 -23.15
CA LYS A 36 -29.31 -19.25 -24.18
C LYS A 36 -28.32 -18.13 -24.51
N GLY A 37 -27.25 -18.46 -25.22
CA GLY A 37 -26.24 -17.51 -25.68
C GLY A 37 -24.86 -17.76 -25.10
N GLN A 38 -23.91 -16.91 -25.48
CA GLN A 38 -22.49 -17.09 -25.14
C GLN A 38 -22.28 -17.10 -23.62
N LYS A 39 -22.86 -16.15 -22.88
CA LYS A 39 -22.72 -16.04 -21.40
C LYS A 39 -23.35 -17.20 -20.61
N HIS A 40 -24.27 -17.95 -21.22
CA HIS A 40 -24.83 -19.17 -20.61
C HIS A 40 -23.86 -20.36 -20.74
N ARG A 41 -23.17 -20.47 -21.89
CA ARG A 41 -22.28 -21.60 -22.24
C ARG A 41 -20.82 -21.37 -21.82
N PHE A 42 -20.34 -20.13 -21.94
CA PHE A 42 -18.96 -19.72 -21.78
C PHE A 42 -18.84 -18.33 -21.14
N SER A 43 -17.62 -17.90 -20.83
CA SER A 43 -17.29 -16.55 -20.37
C SER A 43 -16.63 -15.73 -21.48
N THR A 44 -16.80 -14.41 -21.43
CA THR A 44 -16.08 -13.46 -22.28
C THR A 44 -14.97 -12.79 -21.47
N SER A 45 -13.84 -12.47 -22.12
CA SER A 45 -12.78 -11.70 -21.48
C SER A 45 -13.33 -10.33 -21.02
N PRO A 46 -13.00 -9.83 -19.82
CA PRO A 46 -13.52 -8.57 -19.31
C PRO A 46 -13.26 -7.34 -20.20
N GLY A 47 -12.22 -7.36 -21.03
CA GLY A 47 -11.87 -6.27 -21.95
C GLY A 47 -12.39 -6.45 -23.38
N PHE A 48 -13.23 -7.45 -23.66
CA PHE A 48 -13.77 -7.70 -25.00
C PHE A 48 -15.10 -6.98 -25.21
N GLU A 49 -15.15 -6.13 -26.24
CA GLU A 49 -16.31 -5.26 -26.52
C GLU A 49 -17.05 -5.68 -27.82
N GLY A 50 -17.12 -6.98 -28.12
CA GLY A 50 -17.95 -7.47 -29.24
C GLY A 50 -17.32 -7.31 -30.63
N GLY A 51 -16.01 -7.10 -30.72
CA GLY A 51 -15.26 -6.99 -31.98
C GLY A 51 -14.80 -5.58 -32.33
N GLN A 52 -15.31 -4.56 -31.63
CA GLN A 52 -14.76 -3.21 -31.73
C GLN A 52 -13.37 -3.13 -31.07
N THR A 53 -12.59 -2.11 -31.44
CA THR A 53 -11.35 -1.79 -30.72
C THR A 53 -11.67 -1.55 -29.24
N ALA A 54 -11.08 -2.34 -28.34
CA ALA A 54 -11.36 -2.22 -26.91
C ALA A 54 -10.89 -0.87 -26.35
N LEU A 55 -11.55 -0.38 -25.30
CA LEU A 55 -11.28 0.93 -24.69
C LEU A 55 -9.79 1.14 -24.35
N TYR A 56 -9.13 0.14 -23.76
CA TYR A 56 -7.72 0.23 -23.39
C TYR A 56 -6.75 0.34 -24.59
N ARG A 57 -7.23 0.10 -25.82
CA ARG A 57 -6.49 0.33 -27.07
C ARG A 57 -6.87 1.66 -27.74
N ARG A 58 -8.05 2.19 -27.45
CA ARG A 58 -8.52 3.49 -27.97
C ARG A 58 -7.86 4.66 -27.25
N LEU A 59 -7.62 4.49 -25.96
CA LEU A 59 -6.99 5.51 -25.14
C LEU A 59 -5.47 5.53 -25.40
N PRO A 60 -4.84 6.73 -25.44
CA PRO A 60 -3.40 6.82 -25.51
C PRO A 60 -2.78 6.23 -24.24
N VAL A 61 -1.59 5.62 -24.38
CA VAL A 61 -0.82 5.17 -23.24
C VAL A 61 -0.40 6.38 -22.40
N LEU A 62 -0.42 6.23 -21.07
CA LEU A 62 0.06 7.25 -20.15
C LEU A 62 1.51 7.63 -20.49
N ARG A 63 1.79 8.95 -20.48
CA ARG A 63 3.13 9.46 -20.79
C ARG A 63 4.15 8.93 -19.78
N GLY A 64 5.34 8.55 -20.26
CA GLY A 64 6.44 8.09 -19.41
C GLY A 64 6.31 6.65 -18.89
N VAL A 65 5.20 5.95 -19.18
CA VAL A 65 5.00 4.54 -18.79
C VAL A 65 5.66 3.62 -19.80
N SER A 66 6.98 3.54 -19.72
CA SER A 66 7.80 2.54 -20.38
C SER A 66 8.48 1.72 -19.29
N ASN A 67 8.52 0.39 -19.44
CA ASN A 67 9.25 -0.49 -18.51
C ASN A 67 10.76 -0.17 -18.43
N LYS A 68 11.27 0.69 -19.32
CA LYS A 68 12.66 1.18 -19.36
C LYS A 68 12.81 2.64 -18.90
N ALA A 69 11.74 3.29 -18.44
CA ALA A 69 11.82 4.66 -17.96
C ALA A 69 12.46 4.70 -16.57
N HIS A 70 13.44 5.57 -16.36
CA HIS A 70 14.17 5.70 -15.09
C HIS A 70 13.27 6.07 -13.89
N ASN A 71 12.10 6.65 -14.15
CA ASN A 71 11.19 7.14 -13.12
C ASN A 71 10.08 6.13 -12.76
N ILE A 72 10.03 4.97 -13.40
CA ILE A 72 8.97 3.95 -13.21
C ILE A 72 9.57 2.54 -13.24
N GLY A 73 9.12 1.67 -12.35
CA GLY A 73 9.51 0.26 -12.35
C GLY A 73 10.83 -0.01 -11.64
N ILE A 74 11.62 -0.93 -12.18
CA ILE A 74 12.78 -1.55 -11.51
C ILE A 74 13.92 -0.55 -11.26
N PHE A 75 14.03 0.52 -12.06
CA PHE A 75 15.10 1.51 -11.94
C PHE A 75 14.80 2.66 -10.97
N ARG A 76 13.57 2.76 -10.48
CA ARG A 76 13.18 3.82 -9.56
C ARG A 76 13.66 3.48 -8.15
N LYS A 77 14.57 4.29 -7.61
CA LYS A 77 14.93 4.24 -6.19
C LYS A 77 13.72 4.58 -5.32
N GLN A 78 13.36 3.68 -4.42
CA GLN A 78 12.31 3.83 -3.43
C GLN A 78 12.94 4.03 -2.05
N PHE A 79 12.74 5.21 -1.48
CA PHE A 79 13.17 5.49 -0.11
C PHE A 79 12.04 5.20 0.87
N ALA A 80 12.39 4.69 2.05
CA ALA A 80 11.51 4.70 3.20
C ALA A 80 11.41 6.15 3.72
N VAL A 81 10.19 6.68 3.71
CA VAL A 81 9.95 8.09 4.03
C VAL A 81 9.53 8.23 5.48
N VAL A 82 10.20 9.12 6.22
CA VAL A 82 9.82 9.49 7.59
C VAL A 82 9.77 11.00 7.73
N ASN A 83 8.73 11.50 8.39
CA ASN A 83 8.53 12.92 8.66
C ASN A 83 9.10 13.30 10.03
N VAL A 84 9.60 14.53 10.18
CA VAL A 84 10.16 15.03 11.44
C VAL A 84 9.16 15.00 12.60
N GLY A 85 7.87 15.22 12.34
CA GLY A 85 6.83 15.11 13.39
C GLY A 85 6.68 13.68 13.94
N ALA A 86 6.91 12.65 13.11
CA ALA A 86 6.88 11.27 13.56
C ALA A 86 8.09 10.92 14.43
N LEU A 87 9.24 11.54 14.17
CA LEU A 87 10.43 11.42 15.00
C LEU A 87 10.19 12.06 16.38
N ALA A 88 9.62 13.26 16.41
CA ALA A 88 9.29 13.98 17.64
C ALA A 88 8.34 13.19 18.57
N ALA A 89 7.40 12.44 17.99
CA ALA A 89 6.43 11.66 18.75
C ALA A 89 7.01 10.35 19.32
N ARG A 90 8.06 9.80 18.70
CA ARG A 90 8.54 8.44 19.00
C ARG A 90 9.85 8.39 19.77
N PHE A 91 10.72 9.39 19.58
CA PHE A 91 12.04 9.45 20.19
C PHE A 91 12.11 10.55 21.25
N ASP A 92 12.88 10.27 22.30
CA ASP A 92 13.20 11.24 23.35
C ASP A 92 14.32 12.19 22.90
N ALA A 93 14.54 13.26 23.65
CA ALA A 93 15.62 14.21 23.38
C ALA A 93 16.99 13.51 23.37
N ASP A 94 17.87 13.95 22.47
CA ASP A 94 19.22 13.44 22.24
C ASP A 94 19.31 11.97 21.77
N ALA A 95 18.18 11.35 21.42
CA ALA A 95 18.16 10.00 20.88
C ALA A 95 18.84 9.93 19.51
N GLU A 96 19.52 8.80 19.27
CA GLU A 96 20.15 8.49 18.00
C GLU A 96 19.13 7.80 17.07
N VAL A 97 18.79 8.48 15.98
CA VAL A 97 17.84 7.99 14.97
C VAL A 97 18.64 7.40 13.82
N THR A 98 18.87 6.09 13.87
CA THR A 98 19.47 5.28 12.80
C THR A 98 18.39 4.51 12.01
N PRO A 99 18.70 3.98 10.82
CA PRO A 99 17.76 3.11 10.09
C PRO A 99 17.29 1.91 10.91
N GLU A 100 18.16 1.34 11.75
CA GLU A 100 17.83 0.23 12.66
C GLU A 100 16.86 0.69 13.76
N ALA A 101 17.12 1.83 14.41
CA ALA A 101 16.22 2.40 15.40
C ALA A 101 14.83 2.72 14.82
N LEU A 102 14.77 3.10 13.54
CA LEU A 102 13.51 3.33 12.83
C LEU A 102 12.71 2.05 12.54
N LEU A 103 13.40 0.93 12.33
CA LEU A 103 12.76 -0.39 12.21
C LEU A 103 12.23 -0.87 13.56
N ASP A 104 13.06 -0.79 14.61
CA ASP A 104 12.71 -1.25 15.96
C ASP A 104 11.56 -0.42 16.57
N SER A 105 11.53 0.88 16.27
CA SER A 105 10.45 1.77 16.70
C SER A 105 9.14 1.55 15.94
N GLY A 106 9.17 0.81 14.82
CA GLY A 106 8.02 0.52 13.96
C GLY A 106 7.62 1.69 13.05
N LEU A 107 8.42 2.75 12.96
CA LEU A 107 8.18 3.89 12.07
C LEU A 107 8.42 3.51 10.60
N ILE A 108 9.33 2.56 10.37
CA ILE A 108 9.59 1.98 9.06
C ILE A 108 9.41 0.46 9.16
N SER A 109 8.82 -0.15 8.13
CA SER A 109 8.74 -1.62 8.04
C SER A 109 9.92 -2.25 7.30
N LYS A 110 10.50 -1.53 6.34
CA LYS A 110 11.66 -1.92 5.53
C LYS A 110 12.44 -0.68 5.10
N VAL A 111 13.76 -0.77 5.05
CA VAL A 111 14.65 0.34 4.63
C VAL A 111 14.53 0.66 3.12
N LEU A 112 14.05 -0.28 2.29
CA LEU A 112 13.98 -0.15 0.82
C LEU A 112 15.37 0.17 0.23
N ASP A 113 15.49 1.16 -0.65
CA ASP A 113 16.77 1.65 -1.20
C ASP A 113 17.42 2.74 -0.31
N GLY A 114 16.94 2.92 0.93
CA GLY A 114 17.45 3.86 1.90
C GLY A 114 16.36 4.65 2.62
N VAL A 115 16.73 5.38 3.68
CA VAL A 115 15.79 6.22 4.45
C VAL A 115 15.89 7.68 4.02
N LYS A 116 14.75 8.30 3.71
CA LYS A 116 14.65 9.73 3.43
C LYS A 116 13.79 10.45 4.47
N ILE A 117 14.33 11.51 5.04
CA ILE A 117 13.63 12.34 6.03
C ILE A 117 13.04 13.58 5.38
N LEU A 118 11.77 13.85 5.70
CA LEU A 118 10.98 14.96 5.19
C LEU A 118 10.52 15.90 6.32
N GLY A 119 10.33 17.18 5.97
CA GLY A 119 10.12 18.26 6.92
C GLY A 119 8.67 18.50 7.35
N GLU A 120 7.77 17.53 7.26
CA GLU A 120 6.39 17.69 7.73
C GLU A 120 6.29 17.49 9.26
N GLY A 121 5.57 18.39 9.94
CA GLY A 121 5.47 18.43 11.41
C GLY A 121 6.48 19.36 12.08
N GLU A 122 6.40 19.43 13.41
CA GLU A 122 7.28 20.23 14.27
C GLU A 122 8.23 19.33 15.05
N LEU A 123 9.42 19.85 15.35
CA LEU A 123 10.45 19.16 16.10
C LEU A 123 11.00 20.13 17.14
N ASP A 124 10.62 19.91 18.40
CA ASP A 124 10.97 20.82 19.52
C ASP A 124 12.16 20.30 20.36
N ARG A 125 12.76 19.18 19.94
CA ARG A 125 13.78 18.46 20.72
C ARG A 125 15.01 18.18 19.85
N PRO A 126 16.21 18.23 20.42
CA PRO A 126 17.41 17.85 19.70
C PRO A 126 17.38 16.34 19.43
N LEU A 127 17.66 15.93 18.19
CA LEU A 127 17.81 14.54 17.79
C LEU A 127 19.08 14.39 16.97
N LYS A 128 19.76 13.23 17.10
CA LYS A 128 20.93 12.90 16.28
C LYS A 128 20.48 11.99 15.15
N VAL A 129 20.30 12.54 13.96
CA VAL A 129 19.61 11.84 12.89
C VAL A 129 20.56 11.40 11.78
N ARG A 130 20.65 10.08 11.60
CA ARG A 130 21.50 9.41 10.61
C ARG A 130 20.63 8.77 9.52
N ALA A 131 20.64 9.31 8.31
CA ALA A 131 19.83 8.79 7.20
C ALA A 131 20.50 8.99 5.83
N HIS A 132 19.93 8.40 4.78
CA HIS A 132 20.54 8.37 3.45
C HIS A 132 20.21 9.64 2.64
N ALA A 133 19.06 10.28 2.93
CA ALA A 133 18.66 11.52 2.28
C ALA A 133 17.80 12.41 3.20
N PHE A 134 17.89 13.72 3.01
CA PHE A 134 17.10 14.72 3.74
C PHE A 134 16.47 15.72 2.77
N SER A 135 15.25 16.19 3.04
CA SER A 135 14.75 17.39 2.38
C SER A 135 15.39 18.65 2.98
N ALA A 136 15.49 19.73 2.20
CA ALA A 136 16.02 21.01 2.69
C ALA A 136 15.27 21.48 3.96
N THR A 137 13.94 21.43 3.91
CA THR A 137 13.06 21.78 5.04
C THR A 137 13.25 20.88 6.26
N ALA A 138 13.63 19.61 6.09
CA ALA A 138 13.89 18.73 7.22
C ALA A 138 15.21 19.09 7.90
N ARG A 139 16.25 19.36 7.10
CA ARG A 139 17.56 19.76 7.61
C ARG A 139 17.46 21.05 8.43
N GLU A 140 16.79 22.07 7.89
CA GLU A 140 16.56 23.34 8.58
C GLU A 140 15.84 23.16 9.92
N LYS A 141 14.78 22.32 9.96
CA LYS A 141 14.04 22.07 11.20
C LYS A 141 14.84 21.29 12.25
N ILE A 142 15.66 20.32 11.83
CA ILE A 142 16.51 19.56 12.74
C ILE A 142 17.60 20.45 13.33
N GLU A 143 18.24 21.28 12.50
CA GLU A 143 19.25 22.24 12.95
C GLU A 143 18.66 23.32 13.85
N ALA A 144 17.44 23.82 13.54
CA ALA A 144 16.73 24.77 14.39
C ALA A 144 16.39 24.19 15.79
N ALA A 145 16.11 22.89 15.86
CA ALA A 145 15.90 22.15 17.11
C ALA A 145 17.21 21.78 17.84
N SER A 146 18.36 22.29 17.39
CA SER A 146 19.71 21.95 17.89
C SER A 146 20.07 20.46 17.74
N GLY A 147 19.47 19.76 16.78
CA GLY A 147 19.81 18.38 16.42
C GLY A 147 20.98 18.30 15.43
N THR A 148 21.51 17.09 15.24
CA THR A 148 22.57 16.82 14.26
C THR A 148 22.04 16.02 13.06
N VAL A 149 22.51 16.38 11.87
CA VAL A 149 22.15 15.73 10.61
C VAL A 149 23.39 15.06 10.03
N GLU A 150 23.37 13.72 9.95
CA GLU A 150 24.45 12.94 9.35
C GLU A 150 23.91 12.16 8.15
N VAL A 151 24.54 12.34 7.00
CA VAL A 151 24.21 11.61 5.77
C VAL A 151 25.08 10.36 5.71
N ILE A 152 24.45 9.19 5.65
CA ILE A 152 25.15 7.91 5.48
C ILE A 152 25.22 7.60 3.98
N ASP A 153 26.42 7.34 3.48
CA ASP A 153 26.69 6.93 2.10
C ASP A 153 26.76 5.40 2.01
N GLU A 154 25.65 4.70 2.22
CA GLU A 154 25.46 3.28 1.84
C GLU A 154 23.99 2.87 1.99
#